data_AF-A0A1V5JX33-F1
#
_entry.id   AF-A0A1V5JX33-F1
#
_cell.length_a   1.000
_cell.length_b   1.000
_cell.length_c   1.000
_cell.angle_alpha   90.00
_cell.angle_beta   90.00
_cell.angle_gamma   90.00
#
_symmetry.space_group_name_H-M   'P 1'
#
loop_
_entity.id
_entity.type
_entity.pdbx_description
1 polymer ?
#
loop_
_entity_poly.entity_id
_entity_poly.type
_entity_poly.pdbx_seq_one_letter_code
_entity_poly.pdbx_strand_id
1 'polypeptide(L)'
;MSCFDRPEALGDFVEGLVRKSARSARVFVGEKPLPLKDFVADFLRGSIVGMLRSLKGVGDPEKEGILVALPPERPLGGERPL
;
A
#
# COMPACT_ATOMS: atom_id res chain seq x y z
N MET A 1 -11.40 -2.81 35.72
CA MET A 1 -10.20 -2.04 35.32
C MET A 1 -10.10 -2.13 33.82
N SER A 2 -10.25 -1.01 33.12
CA SER A 2 -10.17 -0.99 31.66
C SER A 2 -8.69 -0.89 31.26
N CYS A 3 -8.26 -1.51 30.17
CA CYS A 3 -6.87 -1.41 29.69
C CYS A 3 -6.44 0.03 29.35
N PHE A 4 -7.34 1.01 29.40
CA PHE A 4 -7.09 2.41 29.08
C PHE A 4 -6.88 3.30 30.31
N ASP A 5 -6.81 2.73 31.51
CA ASP A 5 -6.59 3.50 32.76
C ASP A 5 -5.14 4.01 32.90
N ARG A 6 -4.25 3.70 31.93
CA ARG A 6 -2.86 4.16 31.89
C ARG A 6 -2.55 4.88 30.56
N PRO A 7 -2.12 6.15 30.59
CA PRO A 7 -1.88 6.94 29.38
C PRO A 7 -0.81 6.33 28.46
N GLU A 8 0.16 5.59 29.00
CA GLU A 8 1.20 4.91 28.23
C GLU A 8 0.61 3.80 27.33
N ALA A 9 -0.36 3.04 27.84
CA ALA A 9 -1.00 1.95 27.09
C ALA A 9 -1.82 2.47 25.90
N LEU A 10 -2.42 3.66 26.03
CA LEU A 10 -3.09 4.34 24.92
C LEU A 10 -2.08 4.83 23.87
N GLY A 11 -0.94 5.35 24.32
CA GLY A 11 0.16 5.77 23.44
C GLY A 11 0.67 4.63 22.57
N ASP A 12 1.01 3.49 23.19
CA ASP A 12 1.46 2.29 22.48
C ASP A 12 0.41 1.77 21.48
N PHE A 13 -0.87 1.82 21.87
CA PHE A 13 -1.98 1.41 21.02
C PHE A 13 -2.12 2.32 19.78
N VAL A 14 -2.10 3.64 19.96
CA VAL A 14 -2.18 4.60 18.85
C VAL A 14 -0.96 4.47 17.94
N GLU A 15 0.24 4.32 18.50
CA GLU A 15 1.46 4.10 17.72
C GLU A 15 1.35 2.81 16.88
N GLY A 16 0.82 1.73 17.47
CA GLY A 16 0.54 0.48 16.76
C GLY A 16 -0.40 0.66 15.57
N LEU A 17 -1.50 1.40 15.77
CA LEU A 17 -2.46 1.70 14.69
C LEU A 17 -1.82 2.53 13.56
N VAL A 18 -1.04 3.56 13.91
CA VAL A 18 -0.36 4.42 12.94
C VAL A 18 0.70 3.66 12.16
N ARG A 19 1.53 2.86 12.84
CA ARG A 19 2.55 2.02 12.18
C ARG A 19 1.93 0.98 11.25
N LYS A 20 0.80 0.38 11.63
CA LYS A 20 0.06 -0.56 10.78
C LYS A 20 -0.47 0.14 9.53
N SER A 21 -1.10 1.31 9.69
CA SER A 21 -1.61 2.12 8.57
C SER A 21 -0.49 2.61 7.64
N ALA A 22 0.68 2.94 8.17
CA ALA A 22 1.83 3.37 7.38
C ALA A 22 2.45 2.23 6.54
N ARG A 23 2.19 0.96 6.89
CA ARG A 23 2.78 -0.21 6.24
C ARG A 23 1.87 -0.88 5.22
N SER A 24 0.60 -0.52 5.13
CA SER A 24 -0.36 -1.13 4.21
C SER A 24 -0.32 -0.50 2.81
N ALA A 25 -0.82 -1.22 1.80
CA ALA A 25 -0.83 -0.70 0.43
C ALA A 25 -1.81 0.48 0.29
N ARG A 26 -1.42 1.47 -0.53
CA ARG A 26 -2.30 2.56 -0.97
C ARG A 26 -2.56 2.40 -2.46
N VAL A 27 -3.82 2.55 -2.86
CA VAL A 27 -4.23 2.53 -4.26
C VAL A 27 -4.74 3.93 -4.64
N PHE A 28 -4.30 4.40 -5.79
CA PHE A 28 -4.73 5.66 -6.37
C PHE A 28 -5.43 5.38 -7.70
N VAL A 29 -6.56 6.05 -7.94
CA VAL A 29 -7.23 6.06 -9.24
C VAL A 29 -7.13 7.49 -9.78
N GLY A 30 -6.28 7.66 -10.79
CA GLY A 30 -5.77 8.98 -11.14
C GLY A 30 -5.01 9.58 -9.95
N GLU A 31 -5.36 10.80 -9.55
CA GLU A 31 -4.74 11.50 -8.42
C GLU A 31 -5.45 11.25 -7.07
N LYS A 32 -6.54 10.48 -7.06
CA LYS A 32 -7.38 10.31 -5.89
C LYS A 32 -7.01 9.03 -5.12
N PRO A 33 -6.72 9.09 -3.81
CA PRO A 33 -6.54 7.90 -3.00
C PRO A 33 -7.88 7.17 -2.87
N LEU A 34 -7.89 5.88 -3.16
CA LEU A 34 -9.05 5.01 -2.98
C LEU A 34 -9.06 4.50 -1.53
N PRO A 35 -10.11 4.77 -0.73
CA PRO A 35 -10.21 4.20 0.62
C PRO A 35 -10.29 2.67 0.54
N LEU A 36 -9.34 1.99 1.16
CA LEU A 36 -9.29 0.54 1.23
C LEU A 36 -9.65 0.05 2.63
N LYS A 37 -10.30 -1.10 2.70
CA LYS A 37 -10.38 -1.87 3.95
C LYS A 37 -8.99 -2.42 4.29
N ASP A 38 -8.67 -2.51 5.57
CA ASP A 38 -7.40 -3.09 6.08
C ASP A 38 -7.03 -4.40 5.37
N PHE A 39 -7.99 -5.34 5.30
CA PHE A 39 -7.79 -6.63 4.64
C PHE A 39 -7.32 -6.48 3.18
N VAL A 40 -7.92 -5.56 2.41
CA VAL A 40 -7.57 -5.36 1.00
C VAL A 40 -6.18 -4.73 0.87
N ALA A 41 -5.86 -3.75 1.72
CA ALA A 41 -4.57 -3.08 1.73
C ALA A 41 -3.43 -4.05 2.11
N ASP A 42 -3.66 -4.91 3.10
CA ASP A 42 -2.69 -5.92 3.54
C ASP A 42 -2.52 -7.03 2.51
N PHE A 43 -3.62 -7.50 1.89
CA PHE A 43 -3.58 -8.49 0.82
C PHE A 43 -2.76 -8.00 -0.37
N LEU A 44 -3.05 -6.79 -0.88
CA LEU A 44 -2.31 -6.21 -2.00
C LEU A 44 -0.82 -6.07 -1.70
N ARG A 45 -0.45 -5.56 -0.52
CA ARG A 45 0.95 -5.46 -0.09
C ARG A 45 1.62 -6.83 -0.10
N GLY A 46 1.02 -7.81 0.57
CA GLY A 46 1.57 -9.15 0.71
C GLY A 46 1.77 -9.84 -0.64
N SER A 47 0.76 -9.76 -1.52
CA SER A 47 0.84 -10.32 -2.88
C SER A 47 1.93 -9.65 -3.71
N ILE A 48 2.00 -8.31 -3.73
CA ILE A 48 3.00 -7.58 -4.52
C ILE A 48 4.43 -7.86 -4.02
N VAL A 49 4.66 -7.78 -2.70
CA VAL A 49 5.97 -8.10 -2.12
C VAL A 49 6.37 -9.55 -2.41
N GLY A 50 5.43 -10.49 -2.27
CA GLY A 50 5.66 -11.90 -2.60
C GLY A 50 6.03 -12.12 -4.07
N MET A 51 5.32 -11.46 -4.99
CA MET A 51 5.63 -11.51 -6.42
C MET A 51 7.01 -10.93 -6.71
N LEU A 52 7.36 -9.76 -6.16
CA LEU A 52 8.67 -9.15 -6.40
C LEU A 52 9.84 -10.00 -5.87
N ARG A 53 9.68 -10.67 -4.73
CA ARG A 53 10.68 -11.61 -4.18
C ARG A 53 10.98 -12.78 -5.11
N SER A 54 10.06 -13.13 -6.01
CA SER A 54 10.25 -14.21 -6.99
C SER A 54 11.04 -13.78 -8.23
N LEU A 55 11.23 -12.46 -8.42
CA LEU A 55 11.90 -11.89 -9.58
C LEU A 55 13.39 -11.64 -9.30
N LYS A 56 14.21 -11.74 -10.35
CA LYS A 56 15.65 -11.41 -10.28
C LYS A 56 15.87 -9.92 -10.52
N GLY A 57 16.89 -9.35 -9.89
CA GLY A 57 17.32 -7.96 -10.11
C GLY A 57 16.48 -6.90 -9.39
N VAL A 58 15.57 -7.33 -8.51
CA VAL A 58 14.85 -6.44 -7.59
C VAL A 58 15.62 -6.41 -6.28
N GLY A 59 15.84 -5.22 -5.71
CA GLY A 59 16.44 -5.03 -4.39
C GLY A 59 15.54 -5.54 -3.25
N ASP A 60 15.68 -5.03 -2.03
CA ASP A 60 14.79 -5.43 -0.93
C ASP A 60 13.46 -4.65 -1.04
N PRO A 61 12.35 -5.28 -1.48
CA PRO A 61 11.07 -4.59 -1.68
C PRO A 61 10.49 -3.97 -0.40
N GLU A 62 10.95 -4.41 0.78
CA GLU A 62 10.50 -3.85 2.06
C GLU A 62 11.30 -2.61 2.49
N LYS A 63 12.42 -2.31 1.83
CA LYS A 63 13.28 -1.15 2.13
C LYS A 63 13.22 -0.05 1.08
N GLU A 64 12.94 -0.39 -0.17
CA GLU A 64 13.09 0.55 -1.30
C GLU A 64 11.77 1.22 -1.74
N GLY A 65 10.64 0.79 -1.18
CA GLY A 65 9.31 1.24 -1.63
C GLY A 65 8.95 0.63 -2.99
N ILE A 66 7.66 0.49 -3.27
CA ILE A 66 7.17 -0.16 -4.49
C ILE A 66 6.10 0.73 -5.13
N LEU A 67 6.26 1.01 -6.42
CA LEU A 67 5.22 1.63 -7.25
C LEU A 67 4.79 0.63 -8.32
N VAL A 68 3.49 0.32 -8.35
CA VAL A 68 2.87 -0.46 -9.43
C VAL A 68 1.93 0.47 -10.19
N ALA A 69 2.12 0.58 -11.51
CA ALA A 69 1.30 1.42 -12.37
C ALA A 69 0.52 0.56 -13.38
N LEU A 70 -0.78 0.78 -13.46
CA LEU A 70 -1.66 0.19 -14.48
C LEU A 70 -2.07 1.32 -15.44
N PRO A 71 -1.45 1.43 -16.62
CA PRO A 71 -1.81 2.47 -17.57
C PRO A 71 -3.24 2.24 -18.10
N PRO A 72 -4.00 3.29 -18.42
CA PRO A 72 -5.31 3.13 -19.04
C PRO A 72 -5.16 2.41 -20.38
N GLU A 73 -6.12 1.55 -20.72
CA GLU A 73 -6.17 0.95 -22.05
C GLU A 73 -6.25 2.08 -23.08
N ARG A 74 -5.25 2.16 -23.97
CA ARG A 74 -5.33 3.02 -25.14
C ARG A 74 -6.31 2.37 -26.10
N PRO A 75 -7.36 3.08 -26.56
CA PRO A 75 -8.13 2.60 -27.70
C PRO A 75 -7.15 2.39 -28.85
N LEU A 76 -7.12 1.17 -29.40
CA LEU A 76 -6.40 0.86 -30.63
C LEU A 76 -7.03 1.70 -31.75
N GLY A 77 -6.55 2.92 -31.98
CA GLY A 77 -7.05 3.78 -33.06
C GLY A 77 -6.98 5.31 -32.87
N GLY A 78 -6.53 5.84 -31.73
CA GLY A 78 -6.36 7.30 -31.58
C GLY A 78 -5.09 7.79 -32.28
N GLU A 79 -5.23 8.61 -33.31
CA GLU A 79 -4.13 9.27 -34.03
C GLU A 79 -3.14 9.94 -33.07
N ARG A 80 -1.85 9.85 -33.38
CA ARG A 80 -0.81 10.60 -32.68
C ARG A 80 -1.07 12.10 -32.91
N PRO A 81 -1.10 12.95 -31.87
CA PRO A 81 -0.99 14.39 -32.10
C PRO A 81 0.36 14.65 -32.79
N LEU A 82 0.31 15.37 -33.91
CA LEU A 82 1.48 15.88 -34.64
C LEU A 82 2.23 16.90 -33.78
#